data_AF-U6HT88-F1
#
_entry.id   AF-U6HT88-F1
#
_cell.length_a   1.000
_cell.length_b   1.000
_cell.length_c   1.000
_cell.angle_alpha   90.00
_cell.angle_beta   90.00
_cell.angle_gamma   90.00
#
_symmetry.space_group_name_H-M   'P 1'
#
loop_
_entity.id
_entity.type
_entity.pdbx_description
1 polymer ?
#
loop_
_entity_poly.entity_id
_entity_poly.type
_entity_poly.pdbx_seq_one_letter_code
_entity_poly.pdbx_strand_id
1 'polypeptide(L)'
;MDSYECVVCSASFRTNTLLRAHSLREHELNLHGYCPVCLTFRETTGLTLVHQKASNHNACCLCYGEFQSFDLLLSHFIEEHIAQGTEETEKRFYCTECYVDYPTWDALLEHVHLSHLNIWLVLFE
;
A
#
# COMPACT_ATOMS: atom_id res chain seq x y z
N MET A 1 9.48 -22.43 14.71
CA MET A 1 8.14 -22.52 14.11
C MET A 1 7.57 -21.14 14.29
N ASP A 2 7.88 -20.26 13.35
CA ASP A 2 7.64 -18.82 13.50
C ASP A 2 6.12 -18.55 13.50
N SER A 3 5.64 -17.86 14.52
CA SER A 3 4.25 -17.43 14.67
C SER A 3 4.08 -15.98 14.18
N TYR A 4 2.95 -15.69 13.58
CA TYR A 4 2.58 -14.34 13.15
C TYR A 4 1.76 -13.68 14.26
N GLU A 5 2.24 -12.56 14.80
CA GLU A 5 1.62 -11.89 15.95
C GLU A 5 0.82 -10.65 15.53
N CYS A 6 -0.37 -10.47 16.10
CA CYS A 6 -1.16 -9.27 15.95
C CYS A 6 -0.52 -8.13 16.73
N VAL A 7 -0.16 -7.05 16.06
CA VAL A 7 0.45 -5.87 16.68
C VAL A 7 -0.50 -5.06 17.57
N VAL A 8 -1.81 -5.28 17.48
CA VAL A 8 -2.83 -4.56 18.25
C VAL A 8 -3.22 -5.28 19.54
N CYS A 9 -3.29 -6.61 19.51
CA CYS A 9 -3.72 -7.41 20.66
C CYS A 9 -2.76 -8.55 21.05
N SER A 10 -1.59 -8.64 20.41
CA SER A 10 -0.58 -9.70 20.62
C SER A 10 -1.06 -11.13 20.40
N ALA A 11 -2.21 -11.31 19.74
CA ALA A 11 -2.71 -12.63 19.36
C ALA A 11 -1.77 -13.31 18.36
N SER A 12 -1.41 -14.57 18.60
CA SER A 12 -0.49 -15.35 17.76
C SER A 12 -1.22 -16.30 16.82
N PHE A 13 -0.78 -16.35 15.56
CA PHE A 13 -1.39 -17.14 14.50
C PHE A 13 -0.35 -17.99 13.78
N ARG A 14 -0.78 -19.19 13.36
CA ARG A 14 0.10 -20.16 12.67
C ARG A 14 0.41 -19.82 11.20
N THR A 15 -0.34 -18.90 10.61
CA THR A 15 -0.18 -18.47 9.21
C THR A 15 -0.58 -17.01 9.07
N ASN A 16 0.07 -16.28 8.18
CA ASN A 16 -0.25 -14.88 7.88
C ASN A 16 -1.74 -14.68 7.49
N THR A 17 -2.32 -15.58 6.68
CA THR A 17 -3.74 -15.50 6.27
C THR A 17 -4.72 -15.45 7.44
N LEU A 18 -4.40 -16.15 8.53
CA LEU A 18 -5.25 -16.18 9.74
C LEU A 18 -5.13 -14.89 10.54
N LEU A 19 -3.90 -14.36 10.66
CA LEU A 19 -3.71 -13.04 11.26
C LEU A 19 -4.40 -11.95 10.44
N ARG A 20 -4.32 -12.02 9.11
CA ARG A 20 -4.99 -11.09 8.20
C ARG A 20 -6.52 -11.11 8.38
N ALA A 21 -7.12 -12.30 8.43
CA ALA A 21 -8.54 -12.45 8.68
C ALA A 21 -8.95 -11.93 10.08
N HIS A 22 -8.10 -12.15 11.09
CA HIS A 22 -8.30 -11.61 12.43
C HIS A 22 -8.27 -10.07 12.43
N SER A 23 -7.23 -9.45 11.86
CA SER A 23 -7.09 -7.98 11.85
C SER A 23 -8.25 -7.28 11.14
N LEU A 24 -8.76 -7.86 10.05
CA LEU A 24 -9.91 -7.33 9.33
C LEU A 24 -11.22 -7.46 10.11
N ARG A 25 -11.39 -8.52 10.90
CA ARG A 25 -12.65 -8.81 11.62
C ARG A 25 -12.71 -8.19 13.01
N GLU A 26 -11.61 -8.23 13.75
CA GLU A 26 -11.60 -7.92 15.18
C GLU A 26 -11.13 -6.49 15.47
N HIS A 27 -10.50 -5.83 14.51
CA HIS A 27 -9.89 -4.51 14.73
C HIS A 27 -10.30 -3.46 13.72
N GLU A 28 -11.16 -3.81 12.73
CA GLU A 28 -11.49 -2.94 11.59
C GLU A 28 -10.22 -2.28 10.99
N LEU A 29 -9.08 -2.98 11.11
CA LEU A 29 -7.78 -2.42 10.78
C LEU A 29 -7.72 -2.29 9.27
N ASN A 30 -7.87 -1.05 8.84
CA ASN A 30 -7.43 -0.61 7.55
C ASN A 30 -5.90 -0.57 7.63
N LEU A 31 -5.25 -1.70 7.33
CA LEU A 31 -3.80 -1.98 7.47
C LEU A 31 -2.92 -1.11 6.55
N HIS A 32 -3.35 0.11 6.22
CA HIS A 32 -2.53 1.14 5.61
C HIS A 32 -1.18 1.22 6.34
N GLY A 33 -0.09 1.18 5.59
CA GLY A 33 1.26 1.14 6.14
C GLY A 33 1.83 -0.27 6.36
N TYR A 34 1.01 -1.33 6.48
CA TYR A 34 1.51 -2.69 6.68
C TYR A 34 1.73 -3.45 5.37
N CYS A 35 2.84 -4.19 5.30
CA CYS A 35 3.01 -5.20 4.27
C CYS A 35 2.08 -6.40 4.54
N PRO A 36 1.22 -6.80 3.60
CA PRO A 36 0.30 -7.92 3.81
C PRO A 36 1.00 -9.28 3.88
N VAL A 37 2.26 -9.39 3.43
CA VAL A 37 3.01 -10.66 3.40
C VAL A 37 3.78 -10.90 4.70
N CYS A 38 4.47 -9.89 5.23
CA CYS A 38 5.31 -10.03 6.42
C CYS A 38 4.88 -9.17 7.61
N LEU A 39 3.85 -8.32 7.43
CA LEU A 39 3.26 -7.45 8.47
C LEU A 39 4.23 -6.43 9.04
N THR A 40 5.32 -6.15 8.31
CA THR A 40 6.18 -5.02 8.63
C THR A 40 5.40 -3.73 8.42
N PHE A 41 5.36 -2.89 9.45
CA PHE A 41 4.77 -1.56 9.39
C PHE A 41 5.73 -0.56 8.73
N ARG A 42 5.16 0.34 7.93
CA ARG A 42 5.79 1.52 7.35
C ARG A 42 4.85 2.70 7.59
N GLU A 43 5.45 3.87 7.76
CA GLU A 43 4.74 5.08 8.14
C GLU A 43 3.80 5.59 7.04
N THR A 44 4.15 5.36 5.77
CA THR A 44 3.38 5.79 4.60
C THR A 44 3.12 4.62 3.66
N THR A 45 2.13 4.79 2.79
CA THR A 45 1.79 3.75 1.80
C THR A 45 2.87 3.60 0.74
N GLY A 46 3.53 4.69 0.33
CA GLY A 46 4.65 4.60 -0.61
C GLY A 46 5.85 3.91 0.01
N LEU A 47 6.15 4.11 1.29
CA LEU A 47 7.16 3.31 2.00
C LEU A 47 6.79 1.82 2.09
N THR A 48 5.50 1.48 2.23
CA THR A 48 5.04 0.09 2.14
C THR A 48 5.32 -0.49 0.76
N LEU A 49 5.00 0.24 -0.32
CA LEU A 49 5.26 -0.18 -1.71
C LEU A 49 6.75 -0.34 -2.00
N VAL A 50 7.59 0.58 -1.50
CA VAL A 50 9.06 0.49 -1.59
C VAL A 50 9.57 -0.78 -0.89
N HIS A 51 9.08 -1.04 0.32
CA HIS A 51 9.42 -2.28 1.03
C HIS A 51 8.97 -3.53 0.27
N GLN A 52 7.79 -3.50 -0.35
CA GLN A 52 7.27 -4.60 -1.15
C GLN A 52 8.12 -4.88 -2.38
N LYS A 53 8.55 -3.83 -3.10
CA LYS A 53 9.49 -3.93 -4.23
C LYS A 53 10.80 -4.59 -3.80
N ALA A 54 11.39 -4.12 -2.71
CA ALA A 54 12.65 -4.65 -2.20
C ALA A 54 12.57 -6.09 -1.68
N SER A 55 11.39 -6.53 -1.24
CA SER A 55 11.17 -7.85 -0.63
C SER A 55 10.50 -8.85 -1.58
N ASN A 56 10.24 -8.48 -2.84
CA ASN A 56 9.45 -9.26 -3.80
C ASN A 56 8.06 -9.67 -3.24
N HIS A 57 7.44 -8.79 -2.46
CA HIS A 57 6.12 -9.02 -1.86
C HIS A 57 5.02 -8.45 -2.76
N ASN A 58 4.55 -9.26 -3.71
CA ASN A 58 3.63 -8.83 -4.76
C ASN A 58 2.15 -8.94 -4.34
N ALA A 59 1.78 -8.41 -3.19
CA ALA A 59 0.40 -8.40 -2.72
C ALA A 59 -0.03 -6.99 -2.30
N CYS A 60 -1.20 -6.52 -2.71
CA CYS A 60 -1.66 -5.15 -2.45
C CYS A 60 -1.90 -4.91 -0.96
N CYS A 61 -1.36 -3.81 -0.41
CA CYS A 61 -1.50 -3.47 1.00
C CYS A 61 -2.91 -2.96 1.38
N LEU A 62 -3.76 -2.64 0.39
CA LEU A 62 -5.11 -2.12 0.61
C LEU A 62 -6.20 -3.17 0.36
N CYS A 63 -6.18 -3.82 -0.81
CA CYS A 63 -7.18 -4.82 -1.18
C CYS A 63 -6.72 -6.27 -1.00
N TYR A 64 -5.43 -6.49 -0.70
CA TYR A 64 -4.84 -7.81 -0.50
C TYR A 64 -4.87 -8.74 -1.72
N GLY A 65 -5.06 -8.19 -2.93
CA GLY A 65 -4.90 -8.92 -4.18
C GLY A 65 -3.45 -9.35 -4.39
N GLU A 66 -3.24 -10.56 -4.92
CA GLU A 66 -1.92 -11.13 -5.21
C GLU A 66 -1.59 -10.99 -6.70
N PHE A 67 -0.34 -10.66 -7.01
CA PHE A 67 0.14 -10.34 -8.36
C PHE A 67 1.39 -11.14 -8.72
N GLN A 68 1.57 -11.42 -10.01
CA GLN A 68 2.71 -12.23 -10.49
C GLN A 68 4.04 -11.47 -10.42
N SER A 69 4.01 -10.13 -10.47
CA SER A 69 5.18 -9.27 -10.37
C SER A 69 4.86 -7.99 -9.60
N PHE A 70 5.90 -7.28 -9.16
CA PHE A 70 5.75 -5.98 -8.52
C PHE A 70 5.16 -4.95 -9.48
N ASP A 71 5.53 -4.97 -10.77
CA ASP A 71 5.02 -4.03 -11.76
C ASP A 71 3.50 -4.15 -11.92
N LEU A 72 2.97 -5.39 -11.96
CA LEU A 72 1.53 -5.63 -12.02
C LEU A 72 0.81 -5.16 -10.75
N LEU A 73 1.44 -5.34 -9.57
CA LEU A 73 0.94 -4.78 -8.32
C LEU A 73 0.90 -3.25 -8.37
N LEU A 74 1.97 -2.61 -8.84
CA LEU A 74 2.07 -1.16 -8.89
C LEU A 74 1.06 -0.56 -9.88
N SER A 75 0.88 -1.15 -11.06
CA SER A 75 -0.16 -0.73 -12.02
C SER A 75 -1.55 -0.83 -11.41
N HIS A 76 -1.89 -1.97 -10.79
CA HIS A 76 -3.13 -2.12 -10.05
C HIS A 76 -3.30 -1.05 -8.98
N PHE A 77 -2.23 -0.77 -8.22
CA PHE A 77 -2.30 0.20 -7.14
C PHE A 77 -2.59 1.63 -7.64
N ILE A 78 -1.90 2.03 -8.72
CA ILE A 78 -2.11 3.34 -9.35
C ILE A 78 -3.54 3.48 -9.88
N GLU A 79 -4.04 2.45 -10.56
CA GLU A 79 -5.36 2.50 -11.22
C GLU A 79 -6.51 2.45 -10.23
N GLU A 80 -6.43 1.60 -9.20
CA GLU A 80 -7.55 1.29 -8.32
C GLU A 80 -7.52 2.04 -6.98
N HIS A 81 -6.34 2.50 -6.52
CA HIS A 81 -6.20 3.08 -5.18
C HIS A 81 -5.68 4.52 -5.15
N ILE A 82 -4.83 4.92 -6.10
CA ILE A 82 -4.37 6.33 -6.19
C ILE A 82 -5.43 7.22 -6.83
N ALA A 83 -6.19 6.67 -7.75
CA ALA A 83 -7.18 7.35 -8.55
C ALA A 83 -8.57 7.22 -7.91
N GLN A 84 -9.14 8.31 -7.38
CA GLN A 84 -10.53 8.31 -6.89
C GLN A 84 -11.37 9.39 -7.56
N GLY A 85 -12.61 9.03 -7.88
CA GLY A 85 -13.60 9.87 -8.54
C GLY A 85 -14.80 9.03 -8.94
N THR A 86 -15.96 9.66 -9.08
CA THR A 86 -17.22 9.07 -9.54
C THR A 86 -17.62 9.66 -10.88
N GLU A 87 -18.67 9.16 -11.54
CA GLU A 87 -19.21 9.82 -12.75
C GLU A 87 -19.61 11.29 -12.51
N GLU A 88 -19.90 11.66 -11.26
CA GLU A 88 -20.34 13.00 -10.87
C GLU A 88 -19.21 13.91 -10.36
N THR A 89 -18.02 13.36 -10.09
CA THR A 89 -16.89 14.10 -9.51
C THR A 89 -15.62 13.90 -10.33
N GLU A 90 -14.89 14.98 -10.59
CA GLU A 90 -13.60 14.89 -11.30
C GLU A 90 -12.65 13.91 -10.60
N LYS A 91 -11.98 13.08 -11.39
CA LYS A 91 -10.97 12.13 -10.92
C LYS A 91 -9.79 12.89 -10.30
N ARG A 92 -9.40 12.52 -9.09
CA ARG A 92 -8.26 13.09 -8.36
C ARG A 92 -7.26 12.00 -8.00
N PHE A 93 -6.00 12.40 -7.84
CA PHE A 93 -4.87 11.50 -7.62
C PHE A 93 -4.15 11.85 -6.32
N TYR A 94 -3.97 10.88 -5.43
CA TYR A 94 -3.43 11.13 -4.09
C TYR A 94 -1.95 10.74 -3.98
N CYS A 95 -1.16 11.57 -3.30
CA CYS A 95 0.21 11.24 -2.95
C CYS A 95 0.26 10.16 -1.86
N THR A 96 1.03 9.10 -2.09
CA THR A 96 1.14 7.97 -1.15
C THR A 96 1.93 8.27 0.12
N GLU A 97 2.61 9.43 0.16
CA GLU A 97 3.41 9.88 1.30
C GLU A 97 2.68 10.91 2.16
N CYS A 98 2.14 11.96 1.54
CA CYS A 98 1.53 13.08 2.25
C CYS A 98 0.00 13.16 2.10
N TYR A 99 -0.60 12.27 1.30
CA TYR A 99 -2.04 12.18 1.05
C TYR A 99 -2.70 13.44 0.45
N VAL A 100 -1.90 14.39 -0.05
CA VAL A 100 -2.39 15.53 -0.83
C VAL A 100 -2.90 15.04 -2.19
N ASP A 101 -4.04 15.58 -2.62
CA ASP A 101 -4.66 15.26 -3.89
C ASP A 101 -4.30 16.24 -5.01
N TYR A 102 -4.29 15.75 -6.24
CA TYR A 102 -3.96 16.48 -7.45
C TYR A 102 -5.02 16.25 -8.54
N PRO A 103 -5.31 17.27 -9.37
CA PRO A 103 -6.31 17.15 -10.43
C PRO A 103 -5.84 16.28 -11.61
N THR A 104 -4.54 16.06 -11.76
CA THR A 104 -3.97 15.26 -12.86
C THR A 104 -2.84 14.37 -12.37
N TRP A 105 -2.58 13.30 -13.12
CA TRP A 105 -1.46 12.40 -12.86
C TRP A 105 -0.11 13.12 -12.95
N ASP A 106 0.09 13.97 -13.97
CA ASP A 106 1.34 14.72 -14.14
C ASP A 106 1.62 15.67 -12.96
N ALA A 107 0.58 16.31 -12.41
CA ALA A 107 0.74 17.19 -11.26
C ALA A 107 1.12 16.40 -9.98
N LEU A 108 0.57 15.19 -9.81
CA LEU A 108 1.00 14.29 -8.74
C LEU A 108 2.46 13.86 -8.94
N LEU A 109 2.84 13.44 -10.15
CA LEU A 109 4.20 13.00 -10.44
C LEU A 109 5.23 14.12 -10.22
N GLU A 110 4.94 15.34 -10.68
CA GLU A 110 5.79 16.51 -10.41
C GLU A 110 5.95 16.75 -8.91
N HIS A 111 4.86 16.70 -8.15
CA HIS A 111 4.92 16.82 -6.69
C HIS A 111 5.80 15.74 -6.04
N VAL A 112 5.61 14.47 -6.42
CA VAL A 112 6.38 13.34 -5.86
C VAL A 112 7.85 13.47 -6.22
N HIS A 113 8.18 13.87 -7.46
CA HIS A 113 9.55 14.11 -7.89
C HIS A 113 10.25 15.20 -7.07
N LEU A 114 9.57 16.33 -6.81
CA LEU A 114 10.16 17.47 -6.09
C LEU A 114 10.15 17.31 -4.56
N SER A 115 9.17 16.60 -3.99
CA SER A 115 8.91 16.56 -2.55
C SER A 115 9.26 15.22 -1.90
N HIS A 116 9.28 14.14 -2.69
CA HIS A 116 9.43 12.76 -2.23
C HIS A 116 10.40 11.98 -3.13
N LEU A 117 11.58 12.56 -3.40
CA LEU A 117 12.57 12.03 -4.36
C LEU A 117 12.88 10.54 -4.18
N ASN A 118 13.00 10.04 -2.94
CA ASN A 118 13.25 8.62 -2.70
C ASN A 118 12.11 7.71 -3.19
N ILE A 119 10.87 8.19 -3.11
CA ILE A 119 9.69 7.46 -3.61
C ILE A 119 9.66 7.51 -5.13
N TRP A 120 9.96 8.68 -5.73
CA TRP A 120 10.10 8.84 -7.17
C TRP A 120 11.08 7.82 -7.77
N LEU A 121 12.33 7.81 -7.27
CA LEU A 121 13.41 6.96 -7.81
C LEU A 121 13.10 5.46 -7.70
N VAL A 122 12.26 5.05 -6.74
CA VAL A 122 12.00 3.63 -6.49
C VAL A 122 10.71 3.15 -7.16
N LEU A 123 9.67 3.98 -7.22
CA LEU A 123 8.36 3.57 -7.72
C LEU A 123 8.04 4.09 -9.12
N PHE A 124 8.63 5.21 -9.56
CA PHE A 124 8.19 5.91 -10.77
C PHE A 124 9.29 6.18 -11.81
N GLU A 125 10.57 5.97 -11.47
CA GLU A 125 11.72 5.91 -12.39
C GLU A 125 12.04 4.46 -12.82
#